data_AF-A0AAE0DJ66-F1
#
_entry.id   AF-A0AAE0DJ66-F1
#
_cell.length_a   1.000
_cell.length_b   1.000
_cell.length_c   1.000
_cell.angle_alpha   90.00
_cell.angle_beta   90.00
_cell.angle_gamma   90.00
#
_symmetry.space_group_name_H-M   'P 1'
#
loop_
_entity.id
_entity.type
_entity.pdbx_description
1 polymer ?
#
loop_
_entity_poly.entity_id
_entity_poly.type
_entity_poly.pdbx_seq_one_letter_code
_entity_poly.pdbx_strand_id
1 'polypeptide(L)'
;MAAKGLSKAEMPAASRKGGIIGLIFICAFVAQEGQSLISSLPGKKFDPWVVDYEDGQLGVRNAKNIFYNDVSPQLASQAIIRLKNQSQNALETPSGPPAWSDSFYNGRRAYVVCTEDQAVPPIGQQLMIQHSGVKWDVANIPTGHSPFLSQPGSLAAYIVAEVVKFQGGALNPNQMLSISNTTEIPLGSAESSEPASLPTAAAELSLALFSTVAVPSNLAAESGVASFFTGTELSNLTALLDLPADS
;
A
#
# COMPACT_ATOMS: atom_id res chain seq x y z
N MET A 1 -12.05 -10.43 6.75
CA MET A 1 -10.73 -9.77 6.53
C MET A 1 -10.38 -8.85 7.69
N ALA A 2 -9.09 -8.54 7.88
CA ALA A 2 -8.53 -7.90 9.10
C ALA A 2 -9.21 -6.59 9.57
N ALA A 3 -9.81 -5.81 8.67
CA ALA A 3 -10.47 -4.53 8.99
C ALA A 3 -11.99 -4.63 9.26
N LYS A 4 -12.59 -5.82 9.16
CA LYS A 4 -14.04 -6.01 9.28
C LYS A 4 -14.49 -5.71 10.72
N GLY A 5 -15.54 -4.91 10.89
CA GLY A 5 -16.04 -4.51 12.22
C GLY A 5 -15.16 -3.48 12.96
N LEU A 6 -14.09 -2.99 12.32
CA LEU A 6 -13.19 -1.99 12.89
C LEU A 6 -13.42 -0.58 12.33
N SER A 7 -14.52 -0.37 11.59
CA SER A 7 -14.85 0.96 11.11
C SER A 7 -15.21 1.90 12.27
N LYS A 8 -14.94 3.19 12.11
CA LYS A 8 -15.29 4.20 13.13
C LYS A 8 -16.79 4.20 13.48
N ALA A 9 -17.66 3.81 12.55
CA ALA A 9 -19.11 3.74 12.78
C ALA A 9 -19.53 2.53 13.61
N GLU A 10 -18.85 1.39 13.46
CA GLU A 10 -19.18 0.13 14.15
C GLU A 10 -18.59 0.06 15.57
N MET A 11 -17.61 0.92 15.89
CA MET A 11 -17.04 0.96 17.23
C MET A 11 -18.02 1.57 18.27
N PRO A 12 -18.11 0.97 19.49
CA PRO A 12 -18.93 1.51 20.58
C PRO A 12 -18.59 2.97 20.88
N ALA A 13 -19.60 3.74 21.31
CA ALA A 13 -19.45 5.17 21.60
C ALA A 13 -18.28 5.50 22.55
N ALA A 14 -18.05 4.63 23.55
CA ALA A 14 -16.95 4.74 24.51
C ALA A 14 -15.55 4.46 23.89
N SER A 15 -15.49 3.82 22.72
CA SER A 15 -14.26 3.42 22.02
C SER A 15 -13.98 4.25 20.76
N ARG A 16 -14.81 5.27 20.44
CA ARG A 16 -14.67 6.17 19.27
C ARG A 16 -13.44 7.09 19.28
N LYS A 17 -12.53 6.92 20.24
CA LYS A 17 -11.18 7.54 20.18
C LYS A 17 -10.34 6.94 19.04
N GLY A 18 -10.77 5.81 18.45
CA GLY A 18 -10.11 5.16 17.31
C GLY A 18 -11.10 4.63 16.26
N GLY A 19 -10.58 3.79 15.36
CA GLY A 19 -11.34 3.15 14.27
C GLY A 19 -10.83 3.53 12.89
N ILE A 20 -11.13 2.68 11.90
CA ILE A 20 -10.70 2.82 10.52
C ILE A 20 -11.65 3.79 9.80
N ILE A 21 -11.10 4.79 9.11
CA ILE A 21 -11.87 5.80 8.36
C ILE A 21 -11.93 5.51 6.87
N GLY A 22 -10.97 4.75 6.34
CA GLY A 22 -10.89 4.39 4.93
C GLY A 22 -9.86 3.31 4.68
N LEU A 23 -9.86 2.80 3.46
CA LEU A 23 -9.03 1.68 3.01
C LEU A 23 -8.23 2.10 1.79
N ILE A 24 -6.91 1.92 1.82
CA ILE A 24 -6.02 2.16 0.68
C ILE A 24 -5.34 0.84 0.35
N PHE A 25 -5.57 0.34 -0.86
CA PHE A 25 -4.96 -0.89 -1.37
C PHE A 25 -3.84 -0.50 -2.31
N ILE A 26 -2.66 -1.11 -2.19
CA ILE A 26 -1.49 -0.78 -3.00
C ILE A 26 -1.06 -2.05 -3.71
N CYS A 27 -1.25 -2.12 -5.04
CA CYS A 27 -0.97 -3.31 -5.86
C CYS A 27 -1.41 -4.64 -5.23
N ALA A 28 -2.52 -4.61 -4.48
CA ALA A 28 -2.94 -5.68 -3.58
C ALA A 28 -4.05 -6.53 -4.17
N PHE A 29 -4.18 -7.77 -3.68
CA PHE A 29 -5.33 -8.62 -4.00
C PHE A 29 -6.61 -8.08 -3.36
N VAL A 30 -7.69 -7.99 -4.15
CA VAL A 30 -9.04 -7.67 -3.66
C VAL A 30 -9.80 -8.99 -3.43
N ALA A 31 -9.47 -9.67 -2.34
CA ALA A 31 -10.04 -10.98 -2.03
C ALA A 31 -11.56 -10.92 -1.80
N GLN A 32 -12.27 -11.83 -2.45
CA GLN A 32 -13.71 -12.05 -2.28
C GLN A 32 -13.98 -12.97 -1.09
N GLU A 33 -15.16 -12.85 -0.48
CA GLU A 33 -15.58 -13.76 0.57
C GLU A 33 -15.61 -15.21 0.08
N GLY A 34 -15.10 -16.13 0.91
CA GLY A 34 -14.99 -17.55 0.58
C GLY A 34 -13.88 -17.89 -0.42
N GLN A 35 -13.15 -16.90 -0.95
CA GLN A 35 -12.02 -17.12 -1.85
C GLN A 35 -10.69 -16.94 -1.13
N SER A 36 -9.69 -17.70 -1.56
CA SER A 36 -8.30 -17.52 -1.18
C SER A 36 -7.51 -16.96 -2.36
N LEU A 37 -6.24 -16.64 -2.14
CA LEU A 37 -5.39 -16.19 -3.24
C LEU A 37 -5.27 -17.31 -4.28
N ILE A 38 -4.94 -18.53 -3.85
CA ILE A 38 -4.77 -19.66 -4.78
C ILE A 38 -6.05 -19.97 -5.56
N SER A 39 -7.24 -19.88 -4.94
CA SER A 39 -8.49 -20.17 -5.62
C SER A 39 -8.85 -19.13 -6.69
N SER A 40 -8.26 -17.94 -6.58
CA SER A 40 -8.45 -16.81 -7.49
C SER A 40 -7.43 -16.78 -8.63
N LEU A 41 -6.37 -17.60 -8.57
CA LEU A 41 -5.35 -17.69 -9.62
C LEU A 41 -5.80 -18.58 -10.80
N PRO A 42 -5.30 -18.31 -12.02
CA PRO A 42 -5.52 -19.18 -13.17
C PRO A 42 -5.13 -20.64 -12.88
N GLY A 43 -6.06 -21.57 -13.13
CA GLY A 43 -5.83 -23.00 -12.89
C GLY A 43 -5.65 -23.39 -11.42
N LYS A 44 -5.87 -22.48 -10.47
CA LYS A 44 -5.71 -22.69 -9.02
C LYS A 44 -4.32 -23.16 -8.64
N LYS A 45 -3.30 -22.59 -9.26
CA LYS A 45 -1.88 -22.90 -9.05
C LYS A 45 -1.10 -21.63 -8.83
N PHE A 46 -0.09 -21.70 -7.98
CA PHE A 46 0.87 -20.63 -7.82
C PHE A 46 1.64 -20.41 -9.13
N ASP A 47 2.04 -19.17 -9.36
CA ASP A 47 2.88 -18.83 -10.51
C ASP A 47 4.25 -19.53 -10.43
N PRO A 48 4.93 -19.77 -11.57
CA PRO A 48 6.20 -20.51 -11.62
C PRO A 48 7.34 -19.88 -10.79
N TRP A 49 7.24 -18.59 -10.47
CA TRP A 49 8.21 -17.90 -9.62
C TRP A 49 8.05 -18.22 -8.14
N VAL A 50 6.94 -18.84 -7.71
CA VAL A 50 6.76 -19.32 -6.34
C VAL A 50 7.56 -20.61 -6.12
N VAL A 51 8.30 -20.67 -5.02
CA VAL A 51 8.99 -21.87 -4.55
C VAL A 51 8.20 -22.47 -3.41
N ASP A 52 7.69 -23.69 -3.58
CA ASP A 52 7.14 -24.48 -2.48
C ASP A 52 8.29 -25.26 -1.83
N TYR A 53 8.49 -25.08 -0.53
CA TYR A 53 9.55 -25.74 0.24
C TYR A 53 9.07 -27.02 0.95
N GLU A 54 7.83 -27.47 0.73
CA GLU A 54 7.22 -28.69 1.31
C GLU A 54 7.04 -28.66 2.85
N ASP A 55 7.53 -27.63 3.53
CA ASP A 55 7.35 -27.36 4.96
C ASP A 55 6.16 -26.41 5.24
N GLY A 56 5.34 -26.14 4.22
CA GLY A 56 4.23 -25.18 4.27
C GLY A 56 4.66 -23.73 4.11
N GLN A 57 5.90 -23.47 3.71
CA GLN A 57 6.43 -22.14 3.41
C GLN A 57 6.66 -21.94 1.92
N LEU A 58 6.35 -20.74 1.44
CA LEU A 58 6.50 -20.33 0.05
C LEU A 58 7.58 -19.26 -0.06
N GLY A 59 8.60 -19.54 -0.89
CA GLY A 59 9.63 -18.60 -1.30
C GLY A 59 9.42 -18.04 -2.69
N VAL A 60 10.41 -17.31 -3.18
CA VAL A 60 10.38 -16.67 -4.51
C VAL A 60 11.67 -16.86 -5.27
N ARG A 61 11.54 -17.30 -6.51
CA ARG A 61 12.60 -17.24 -7.53
C ARG A 61 12.60 -15.85 -8.16
N ASN A 62 13.79 -15.33 -8.40
CA ASN A 62 13.96 -14.06 -9.12
C ASN A 62 13.24 -12.86 -8.45
N ALA A 63 13.31 -12.77 -7.12
CA ALA A 63 12.66 -11.70 -6.35
C ALA A 63 13.02 -10.29 -6.84
N LYS A 64 14.24 -10.10 -7.39
CA LYS A 64 14.66 -8.83 -7.99
C LYS A 64 13.71 -8.41 -9.12
N ASN A 65 13.35 -9.30 -10.03
CA ASN A 65 12.49 -8.94 -11.16
C ASN A 65 11.00 -9.02 -10.81
N ILE A 66 10.61 -9.82 -9.81
CA ILE A 66 9.20 -9.99 -9.44
C ILE A 66 8.72 -8.88 -8.51
N PHE A 67 9.50 -8.54 -7.47
CA PHE A 67 9.07 -7.55 -6.46
C PHE A 67 9.79 -6.21 -6.53
N TYR A 68 10.97 -6.17 -7.14
CA TYR A 68 11.90 -5.04 -7.02
C TYR A 68 12.43 -4.58 -8.39
N ASN A 69 11.66 -4.77 -9.47
CA ASN A 69 12.10 -4.55 -10.85
C ASN A 69 12.50 -3.11 -11.15
N ASP A 70 11.88 -2.15 -10.47
CA ASP A 70 12.11 -0.70 -10.59
C ASP A 70 12.90 -0.12 -9.40
N VAL A 71 13.27 -0.95 -8.43
CA VAL A 71 14.08 -0.54 -7.27
C VAL A 71 15.56 -0.50 -7.65
N SER A 72 16.36 0.40 -7.08
CA SER A 72 17.81 0.43 -7.34
C SER A 72 18.46 -0.94 -6.98
N PRO A 73 19.51 -1.38 -7.70
CA PRO A 73 20.14 -2.67 -7.44
C PRO A 73 20.59 -2.84 -5.99
N GLN A 74 21.19 -1.81 -5.41
CA GLN A 74 21.71 -1.81 -4.04
C GLN A 74 20.57 -1.99 -3.03
N LEU A 75 19.49 -1.20 -3.16
CA LEU A 75 18.33 -1.26 -2.28
C LEU A 75 17.61 -2.61 -2.42
N ALA A 76 17.46 -3.10 -3.66
CA ALA A 76 16.83 -4.39 -3.91
C ALA A 76 17.63 -5.55 -3.33
N SER A 77 18.96 -5.56 -3.44
CA SER A 77 19.79 -6.59 -2.79
C SER A 77 19.58 -6.62 -1.27
N GLN A 78 19.51 -5.45 -0.64
CA GLN A 78 19.26 -5.36 0.79
C GLN A 78 17.82 -5.80 1.16
N ALA A 79 16.83 -5.51 0.31
CA ALA A 79 15.45 -5.95 0.52
C ALA A 79 15.30 -7.47 0.35
N ILE A 80 15.98 -8.05 -0.64
CA ILE A 80 15.99 -9.50 -0.90
C ILE A 80 16.58 -10.27 0.29
N ILE A 81 17.65 -9.78 0.91
CA ILE A 81 18.24 -10.41 2.11
C ILE A 81 17.25 -10.48 3.28
N ARG A 82 16.31 -9.52 3.35
CA ARG A 82 15.29 -9.44 4.40
C ARG A 82 13.98 -10.13 4.02
N LEU A 83 13.83 -10.57 2.77
CA LEU A 83 12.63 -11.22 2.29
C LEU A 83 12.45 -12.57 2.99
N LYS A 84 11.30 -12.74 3.65
CA LYS A 84 10.96 -13.99 4.34
C LYS A 84 10.03 -14.85 3.50
N ASN A 85 10.09 -16.16 3.73
CA ASN A 85 9.10 -17.08 3.18
C ASN A 85 7.73 -16.81 3.80
N GLN A 86 6.68 -17.00 3.00
CA GLN A 86 5.28 -16.81 3.38
C GLN A 86 4.66 -18.14 3.78
N SER A 87 3.80 -18.12 4.79
CA SER A 87 2.96 -19.30 5.08
C SER A 87 2.02 -19.58 3.90
N GLN A 88 2.09 -20.79 3.35
CA GLN A 88 1.19 -21.27 2.32
C GLN A 88 -0.28 -21.19 2.76
N ASN A 89 -0.55 -21.58 4.01
CA ASN A 89 -1.90 -21.51 4.58
C ASN A 89 -2.51 -20.11 4.50
N ALA A 90 -1.71 -19.04 4.63
CA ALA A 90 -2.20 -17.67 4.50
C ALA A 90 -2.70 -17.34 3.08
N LEU A 91 -2.23 -18.06 2.06
CA LEU A 91 -2.63 -17.86 0.66
C LEU A 91 -3.72 -18.84 0.21
N GLU A 92 -3.88 -19.96 0.93
CA GLU A 92 -4.85 -21.01 0.60
C GLU A 92 -6.14 -20.95 1.42
N THR A 93 -6.10 -20.35 2.61
CA THR A 93 -7.26 -20.24 3.48
C THR A 93 -8.31 -19.30 2.87
N PRO A 94 -9.59 -19.73 2.75
CA PRO A 94 -10.68 -18.87 2.30
C PRO A 94 -10.82 -17.61 3.17
N SER A 95 -10.98 -16.47 2.53
CA SER A 95 -11.18 -15.19 3.20
C SER A 95 -12.59 -15.11 3.79
N GLY A 96 -12.71 -14.70 5.06
CA GLY A 96 -14.00 -14.27 5.60
C GLY A 96 -14.47 -12.94 5.01
N PRO A 97 -15.66 -12.44 5.40
CA PRO A 97 -16.26 -11.23 4.84
C PRO A 97 -15.27 -10.06 4.73
N PRO A 98 -15.12 -9.44 3.55
CA PRO A 98 -14.22 -8.31 3.38
C PRO A 98 -14.76 -7.06 4.07
N ALA A 99 -13.85 -6.24 4.61
CA ALA A 99 -14.21 -4.92 5.13
C ALA A 99 -14.55 -3.95 3.99
N TRP A 100 -13.86 -4.09 2.84
CA TRP A 100 -14.05 -3.20 1.71
C TRP A 100 -15.47 -3.25 1.15
N SER A 101 -16.26 -4.31 1.38
CA SER A 101 -17.65 -4.35 0.90
C SER A 101 -18.61 -3.51 1.75
N ASP A 102 -18.20 -3.05 2.93
CA ASP A 102 -19.08 -2.30 3.84
C ASP A 102 -19.42 -0.91 3.32
N SER A 103 -20.71 -0.56 3.38
CA SER A 103 -21.24 0.72 2.91
C SER A 103 -20.61 1.93 3.61
N PHE A 104 -20.09 1.76 4.83
CA PHE A 104 -19.32 2.78 5.55
C PHE A 104 -18.13 3.32 4.73
N TYR A 105 -17.50 2.46 3.93
CA TYR A 105 -16.35 2.85 3.11
C TYR A 105 -16.75 3.38 1.73
N ASN A 106 -18.04 3.63 1.46
CA ASN A 106 -18.44 4.29 0.21
C ASN A 106 -17.80 5.69 0.13
N GLY A 107 -17.05 5.94 -0.95
CA GLY A 107 -16.25 7.16 -1.12
C GLY A 107 -14.98 7.21 -0.25
N ARG A 108 -14.61 6.10 0.40
CA ARG A 108 -13.42 5.98 1.28
C ARG A 108 -12.59 4.73 1.00
N ARG A 109 -12.55 4.34 -0.27
CA ARG A 109 -11.76 3.23 -0.80
C ARG A 109 -10.86 3.79 -1.87
N ALA A 110 -9.55 3.60 -1.71
CA ALA A 110 -8.55 3.97 -2.69
C ALA A 110 -7.76 2.74 -3.13
N TYR A 111 -7.31 2.73 -4.37
CA TYR A 111 -6.48 1.69 -4.94
C TYR A 111 -5.35 2.32 -5.75
N VAL A 112 -4.11 1.93 -5.47
CA VAL A 112 -2.92 2.26 -6.25
C VAL A 112 -2.61 1.09 -7.19
N VAL A 113 -2.84 1.31 -8.48
CA VAL A 113 -2.41 0.40 -9.54
C VAL A 113 -0.95 0.67 -9.85
N CYS A 114 -0.09 -0.31 -9.63
CA CYS A 114 1.32 -0.23 -10.04
C CYS A 114 1.44 -0.77 -11.47
N THR A 115 1.73 0.10 -12.44
CA THR A 115 1.58 -0.24 -13.87
C THR A 115 2.71 -1.09 -14.43
N GLU A 116 3.78 -1.30 -13.68
CA GLU A 116 4.94 -2.13 -14.08
C GLU A 116 5.10 -3.35 -13.16
N ASP A 117 4.09 -3.65 -12.35
CA ASP A 117 4.08 -4.77 -11.42
C ASP A 117 4.17 -6.13 -12.14
N GLN A 118 5.15 -6.94 -11.74
CA GLN A 118 5.42 -8.27 -12.27
C GLN A 118 4.86 -9.40 -11.41
N ALA A 119 4.49 -9.10 -10.15
CA ALA A 119 3.89 -10.06 -9.22
C ALA A 119 2.37 -10.12 -9.37
N VAL A 120 1.74 -8.95 -9.47
CA VAL A 120 0.30 -8.81 -9.75
C VAL A 120 0.14 -7.94 -10.98
N PRO A 121 0.09 -8.52 -12.20
CA PRO A 121 0.05 -7.71 -13.42
C PRO A 121 -1.08 -6.68 -13.41
N PRO A 122 -0.90 -5.48 -14.00
CA PRO A 122 -1.87 -4.38 -13.93
C PRO A 122 -3.28 -4.77 -14.38
N ILE A 123 -3.38 -5.63 -15.39
CA ILE A 123 -4.67 -6.17 -15.85
C ILE A 123 -5.37 -6.99 -14.77
N GLY A 124 -4.62 -7.77 -13.99
CA GLY A 124 -5.15 -8.52 -12.86
C GLY A 124 -5.64 -7.60 -11.74
N GLN A 125 -4.87 -6.55 -11.42
CA GLN A 125 -5.28 -5.51 -10.46
C GLN A 125 -6.61 -4.85 -10.90
N GLN A 126 -6.70 -4.41 -12.15
CA GLN A 126 -7.90 -3.80 -12.71
C GLN A 126 -9.12 -4.73 -12.71
N LEU A 127 -8.92 -6.00 -13.09
CA LEU A 127 -9.99 -7.00 -13.05
C LEU A 127 -10.49 -7.22 -11.62
N MET A 128 -9.59 -7.30 -10.63
CA MET A 128 -9.98 -7.43 -9.22
C MET A 128 -10.80 -6.22 -8.71
N ILE A 129 -10.41 -5.00 -9.09
CA ILE A 129 -11.18 -3.78 -8.78
C ILE A 129 -12.57 -3.85 -9.41
N GLN A 130 -12.67 -4.24 -10.69
CA GLN A 130 -13.96 -4.35 -11.38
C GLN A 130 -14.85 -5.44 -10.76
N HIS A 131 -14.29 -6.61 -10.46
CA HIS A 131 -15.01 -7.73 -9.85
C HIS A 131 -15.44 -7.45 -8.42
N SER A 132 -14.88 -6.45 -7.73
CA SER A 132 -15.31 -6.07 -6.39
C SER A 132 -16.73 -5.49 -6.38
N GLY A 133 -17.26 -5.03 -7.53
CA GLY A 133 -18.62 -4.49 -7.64
C GLY A 133 -18.89 -3.21 -6.86
N VAL A 134 -17.84 -2.56 -6.34
CA VAL A 134 -17.92 -1.31 -5.58
C VAL A 134 -16.99 -0.27 -6.18
N LYS A 135 -17.27 1.01 -5.92
CA LYS A 135 -16.42 2.11 -6.40
C LYS A 135 -15.15 2.25 -5.55
N TRP A 136 -14.03 2.40 -6.25
CA TRP A 136 -12.71 2.77 -5.71
C TRP A 136 -12.26 4.10 -6.34
N ASP A 137 -11.55 4.92 -5.58
CA ASP A 137 -10.70 5.98 -6.14
C ASP A 137 -9.39 5.32 -6.60
N VAL A 138 -9.04 5.44 -7.87
CA VAL A 138 -7.94 4.66 -8.47
C VAL A 138 -6.85 5.60 -8.97
N ALA A 139 -5.63 5.43 -8.48
CA ALA A 139 -4.44 6.06 -9.04
C ALA A 139 -3.57 5.02 -9.74
N ASN A 140 -3.01 5.40 -10.89
CA ASN A 140 -2.01 4.58 -11.59
C ASN A 140 -0.64 5.20 -11.33
N ILE A 141 0.32 4.39 -10.88
CA ILE A 141 1.69 4.83 -10.62
C ILE A 141 2.66 3.95 -11.44
N PRO A 142 3.62 4.54 -12.16
CA PRO A 142 4.60 3.79 -12.97
C PRO A 142 5.68 3.17 -12.08
N THR A 143 5.30 2.14 -11.34
CA THR A 143 6.17 1.37 -10.44
C THR A 143 5.93 -0.12 -10.60
N GLY A 144 6.93 -0.89 -10.15
CA GLY A 144 6.82 -2.31 -9.86
C GLY A 144 6.00 -2.59 -8.59
N HIS A 145 6.16 -3.78 -8.03
CA HIS A 145 5.37 -4.24 -6.88
C HIS A 145 5.71 -3.55 -5.54
N SER A 146 6.85 -2.84 -5.47
CA SER A 146 7.33 -2.21 -4.23
C SER A 146 7.43 -0.68 -4.34
N PRO A 147 6.31 0.05 -4.57
CA PRO A 147 6.33 1.51 -4.70
C PRO A 147 6.84 2.22 -3.44
N PHE A 148 6.72 1.59 -2.27
CA PHE A 148 7.26 2.10 -1.00
C PHE A 148 8.80 2.04 -0.93
N LEU A 149 9.47 1.33 -1.85
CA LEU A 149 10.92 1.33 -1.99
C LEU A 149 11.38 2.16 -3.20
N SER A 150 10.70 2.05 -4.34
CA SER A 150 11.11 2.75 -5.56
C SER A 150 10.71 4.22 -5.57
N GLN A 151 9.49 4.55 -5.10
CA GLN A 151 8.94 5.91 -5.12
C GLN A 151 8.21 6.26 -3.80
N PRO A 152 8.90 6.21 -2.63
CA PRO A 152 8.26 6.41 -1.33
C PRO A 152 7.59 7.78 -1.17
N GLY A 153 8.19 8.85 -1.72
CA GLY A 153 7.65 10.21 -1.65
C GLY A 153 6.31 10.36 -2.38
N SER A 154 6.25 9.89 -3.63
CA SER A 154 5.02 9.92 -4.44
C SER A 154 3.90 9.10 -3.80
N LEU A 155 4.22 7.90 -3.31
CA LEU A 155 3.26 7.05 -2.62
C LEU A 155 2.73 7.69 -1.33
N ALA A 156 3.63 8.28 -0.52
CA ALA A 156 3.24 8.95 0.71
C ALA A 156 2.32 10.16 0.45
N ALA A 157 2.62 10.97 -0.56
CA ALA A 157 1.79 12.10 -0.94
C ALA A 157 0.38 11.66 -1.36
N TYR A 158 0.28 10.59 -2.15
CA TYR A 158 -1.01 10.00 -2.52
C TYR A 158 -1.79 9.51 -1.29
N ILE A 159 -1.14 8.75 -0.41
CA ILE A 159 -1.77 8.25 0.83
C ILE A 159 -2.32 9.42 1.65
N VAL A 160 -1.51 10.46 1.89
CA VAL A 160 -1.92 11.64 2.66
C VAL A 160 -3.13 12.33 2.02
N ALA A 161 -3.16 12.46 0.70
CA ALA A 161 -4.30 13.04 -0.01
C ALA A 161 -5.58 12.23 0.19
N GLU A 162 -5.51 10.90 0.08
CA GLU A 162 -6.66 10.02 0.34
C GLU A 162 -7.13 10.11 1.79
N VAL A 163 -6.21 10.19 2.75
CA VAL A 163 -6.58 10.39 4.17
C VAL A 163 -7.38 11.68 4.37
N VAL A 164 -6.94 12.80 3.78
CA VAL A 164 -7.65 14.08 3.87
C VAL A 164 -9.06 13.98 3.26
N LYS A 165 -9.19 13.33 2.09
CA LYS A 165 -10.50 13.07 1.46
C LYS A 165 -11.40 12.23 2.36
N PHE A 166 -10.87 11.16 2.96
CA PHE A 166 -11.66 10.25 3.82
C PHE A 166 -12.16 10.92 5.10
N GLN A 167 -11.44 11.93 5.60
CA GLN A 167 -11.85 12.76 6.74
C GLN A 167 -12.92 13.80 6.37
N GLY A 168 -13.21 13.99 5.07
CA GLY A 168 -14.13 15.02 4.58
C GLY A 168 -13.49 16.41 4.43
N GLY A 169 -12.16 16.49 4.43
CA GLY A 169 -11.41 17.73 4.19
C GLY A 169 -11.23 18.02 2.69
N ALA A 170 -11.09 19.29 2.34
CA ALA A 170 -10.63 19.70 1.01
C ALA A 170 -9.10 19.60 0.93
N LEU A 171 -8.58 19.09 -0.20
CA LEU A 171 -7.15 19.11 -0.48
C LEU A 171 -6.68 20.56 -0.63
N ASN A 172 -5.54 20.91 -0.04
CA ASN A 172 -4.93 22.21 -0.30
C ASN A 172 -4.20 22.21 -1.68
N PRO A 173 -3.91 23.39 -2.26
CA PRO A 173 -3.31 23.49 -3.61
C PRO A 173 -1.98 22.75 -3.77
N ASN A 174 -1.16 22.68 -2.71
CA ASN A 174 0.14 21.99 -2.73
C ASN A 174 -0.03 20.46 -2.77
N GLN A 175 -1.04 19.93 -2.07
CA GLN A 175 -1.42 18.52 -2.14
C GLN A 175 -1.97 18.17 -3.53
N MET A 176 -2.75 19.06 -4.15
CA MET A 176 -3.24 18.88 -5.53
C MET A 176 -2.14 18.84 -6.58
N LEU A 177 -1.11 19.70 -6.46
CA LEU A 177 0.00 19.75 -7.42
C LEU A 177 0.87 18.48 -7.40
N SER A 178 1.10 17.90 -6.21
CA SER A 178 1.81 16.63 -6.08
C SER A 178 1.06 15.44 -6.72
N ILE A 179 -0.27 15.50 -6.75
CA ILE A 179 -1.13 14.47 -7.37
C ILE A 179 -1.21 14.67 -8.89
N SER A 180 -1.28 15.91 -9.35
CA SER A 180 -1.39 16.24 -10.78
C SER A 180 -0.16 15.77 -11.57
N ASN A 181 1.02 15.82 -10.95
CA ASN A 181 2.26 15.25 -11.52
C ASN A 181 2.30 13.71 -11.54
N THR A 182 1.38 13.01 -10.85
CA THR A 182 1.23 11.55 -10.97
C THR A 182 0.25 11.13 -12.07
N THR A 183 -0.55 12.07 -12.59
CA THR A 183 -1.52 11.80 -13.66
C THR A 183 -1.02 12.11 -15.07
N GLU A 184 -0.02 12.98 -15.24
CA GLU A 184 0.58 13.27 -16.56
C GLU A 184 2.05 13.69 -16.44
N ILE A 185 3.05 12.81 -16.71
CA ILE A 185 4.42 13.25 -17.09
C ILE A 185 5.08 12.28 -18.10
N PRO A 186 5.75 12.77 -19.18
CA PRO A 186 6.43 11.96 -20.20
C PRO A 186 7.79 11.39 -19.73
N LEU A 187 8.23 10.31 -20.38
CA LEU A 187 9.57 9.71 -20.22
C LEU A 187 10.70 10.77 -20.31
N GLY A 188 11.50 10.92 -19.25
CA GLY A 188 12.68 11.79 -19.26
C GLY A 188 13.63 11.61 -18.07
N SER A 189 14.79 11.01 -18.38
CA SER A 189 16.11 10.98 -17.70
C SER A 189 16.23 11.22 -16.19
N ALA A 190 16.74 10.19 -15.51
CA ALA A 190 17.19 10.21 -14.12
C ALA A 190 18.45 11.09 -13.92
N GLU A 191 18.40 12.00 -12.95
CA GLU A 191 19.60 12.58 -12.32
C GLU A 191 19.79 12.01 -10.92
N SER A 192 21.06 11.74 -10.61
CA SER A 192 21.55 11.02 -9.44
C SER A 192 21.75 11.94 -8.24
N SER A 193 21.22 11.56 -7.07
CA SER A 193 21.70 12.02 -5.76
C SER A 193 21.96 10.84 -4.83
N GLU A 194 23.01 10.97 -4.01
CA GLU A 194 23.63 9.93 -3.15
C GLU A 194 22.71 9.32 -2.06
N PRO A 195 23.03 8.11 -1.55
CA PRO A 195 22.05 7.23 -0.94
C PRO A 195 21.87 7.44 0.57
N ALA A 196 20.62 7.60 1.00
CA ALA A 196 20.24 7.44 2.41
C ALA A 196 20.30 5.95 2.80
N SER A 197 20.96 5.64 3.91
CA SER A 197 20.97 4.30 4.52
C SER A 197 19.57 3.98 5.10
N LEU A 198 19.03 2.79 4.81
CA LEU A 198 17.76 2.33 5.38
C LEU A 198 17.84 2.20 6.91
N PRO A 199 16.91 2.79 7.68
CA PRO A 199 16.76 2.49 9.09
C PRO A 199 16.26 1.05 9.31
N THR A 200 16.74 0.45 10.40
CA THR A 200 16.55 -0.95 10.83
C THR A 200 15.09 -1.38 11.07
N ALA A 201 14.13 -0.45 11.01
CA ALA A 201 12.71 -0.71 11.22
C ALA A 201 11.90 -0.91 9.91
N ALA A 202 12.53 -0.76 8.74
CA ALA A 202 11.88 -1.06 7.48
C ALA A 202 11.79 -2.58 7.27
N ALA A 203 10.60 -3.09 7.58
CA ALA A 203 9.97 -4.27 7.01
C ALA A 203 10.54 -5.66 7.38
N GLU A 204 9.85 -6.30 8.31
CA GLU A 204 9.55 -7.74 8.21
C GLU A 204 8.61 -7.94 7.01
N LEU A 205 9.14 -7.84 5.79
CA LEU A 205 8.37 -8.04 4.56
C LEU A 205 8.21 -9.56 4.35
N SER A 206 7.18 -10.12 4.98
CA SER A 206 6.57 -11.36 4.48
C SER A 206 6.04 -11.06 3.08
N LEU A 207 6.21 -12.01 2.14
CA LEU A 207 5.77 -11.94 0.73
C LEU A 207 4.58 -10.99 0.56
N ALA A 208 4.82 -9.83 -0.06
CA ALA A 208 4.00 -8.61 -0.01
C ALA A 208 2.63 -8.69 -0.71
N LEU A 209 1.90 -9.79 -0.52
CA LEU A 209 0.60 -10.05 -1.13
C LEU A 209 -0.56 -9.27 -0.48
N PHE A 210 -0.32 -8.61 0.67
CA PHE A 210 -1.32 -7.85 1.41
C PHE A 210 -0.84 -6.44 1.77
N SER A 211 -0.49 -5.64 0.76
CA SER A 211 -0.19 -4.20 0.94
C SER A 211 -1.50 -3.41 1.09
N THR A 212 -2.19 -3.59 2.22
CA THR A 212 -3.38 -2.81 2.60
C THR A 212 -3.03 -1.86 3.73
N VAL A 213 -3.27 -0.57 3.53
CA VAL A 213 -3.16 0.44 4.59
C VAL A 213 -4.57 0.73 5.12
N ALA A 214 -4.80 0.38 6.38
CA ALA A 214 -5.98 0.79 7.12
C ALA A 214 -5.71 2.18 7.74
N VAL A 215 -6.54 3.18 7.43
CA VAL A 215 -6.33 4.54 7.91
C VAL A 215 -7.00 4.72 9.27
N PRO A 216 -6.26 4.94 10.38
CA PRO A 216 -6.85 5.15 11.69
C PRO A 216 -7.35 6.58 11.86
N SER A 217 -8.40 6.76 12.66
CA SER A 217 -9.08 8.05 12.87
C SER A 217 -8.32 9.07 13.72
N ASN A 218 -7.24 8.68 14.40
CA ASN A 218 -6.46 9.53 15.31
C ASN A 218 -5.25 10.21 14.64
N LEU A 219 -5.05 10.06 13.32
CA LEU A 219 -3.90 10.63 12.61
C LEU A 219 -3.82 12.18 12.65
N ALA A 220 -4.87 12.86 13.12
CA ALA A 220 -4.96 14.32 13.16
C ALA A 220 -4.79 14.97 14.55
N ALA A 221 -4.56 14.21 15.64
CA ALA A 221 -4.66 14.79 17.00
C ALA A 221 -3.32 15.13 17.69
N GLU A 222 -2.22 14.51 17.31
CA GLU A 222 -0.88 14.84 17.84
C GLU A 222 0.11 14.53 16.71
N SER A 223 0.96 15.50 16.33
CA SER A 223 2.27 15.45 15.61
C SER A 223 2.78 14.14 14.96
N GLY A 224 1.89 13.28 14.46
CA GLY A 224 2.07 11.83 14.38
C GLY A 224 2.04 11.29 12.95
N VAL A 225 2.19 12.15 11.95
CA VAL A 225 2.56 11.70 10.60
C VAL A 225 4.00 11.14 10.61
N ALA A 226 4.80 11.52 11.61
CA ALA A 226 6.22 11.19 11.73
C ALA A 226 6.55 9.86 12.46
N SER A 227 5.57 9.08 12.95
CA SER A 227 5.87 7.87 13.75
C SER A 227 5.67 6.53 13.03
N PHE A 228 5.14 6.52 11.81
CA PHE A 228 5.03 5.28 11.00
C PHE A 228 6.26 5.00 10.11
N PHE A 229 7.20 5.94 10.03
CA PHE A 229 8.53 5.76 9.45
C PHE A 229 9.55 6.25 10.48
N THR A 230 10.13 5.35 11.28
CA THR A 230 11.10 5.76 12.30
C THR A 230 12.44 6.15 11.68
N GLY A 231 12.80 7.42 11.88
CA GLY A 231 14.18 7.85 12.13
C GLY A 231 14.96 8.36 10.92
N THR A 232 15.27 9.66 10.98
CA THR A 232 16.27 10.41 10.20
C THR A 232 15.92 10.87 8.77
N GLU A 233 14.78 11.53 8.59
CA GLU A 233 14.54 12.51 7.49
C GLU A 233 13.72 13.72 8.03
N LEU A 234 13.95 14.12 9.29
CA LEU A 234 13.15 15.15 9.99
C LEU A 234 13.71 16.57 9.92
N SER A 235 14.83 16.82 9.25
CA SER A 235 15.38 18.19 9.12
C SER A 235 14.87 18.95 7.88
N ASN A 236 14.37 18.26 6.84
CA ASN A 236 13.96 18.91 5.59
C ASN A 236 12.44 19.08 5.42
N LEU A 237 11.60 18.40 6.21
CA LEU A 237 10.13 18.52 6.12
C LEU A 237 9.56 19.67 6.96
N THR A 238 10.26 20.08 8.03
CA THR A 238 9.85 21.22 8.86
C THR A 238 9.95 22.55 8.10
N ALA A 239 10.81 22.63 7.08
CA ALA A 239 10.96 23.82 6.25
C ALA A 239 9.82 24.03 5.23
N LEU A 240 8.98 23.02 4.99
CA LEU A 240 7.86 23.10 4.02
C LEU A 240 6.50 23.39 4.68
N LEU A 241 6.45 23.48 6.01
CA LEU A 241 5.23 23.67 6.80
C LEU A 241 5.29 24.96 7.64
N ASP A 242 5.77 26.06 7.05
CA ASP A 242 5.68 27.40 7.65
C ASP A 242 4.20 27.76 7.88
N LEU A 243 3.67 27.34 9.03
CA LEU A 243 2.38 27.73 9.58
C LEU A 243 2.66 28.82 10.60
N PRO A 244 2.04 30.01 10.50
CA PRO A 244 2.25 31.06 11.47
C PRO A 244 1.78 30.60 12.85
N ALA A 245 2.63 30.79 13.85
CA ALA A 245 2.25 30.66 15.24
C ALA A 245 1.36 31.85 15.60
N ASP A 246 0.05 31.61 15.75
CA ASP A 246 -0.87 32.62 16.28
C ASP A 246 -0.73 32.73 17.80
N SER A 247 -0.48 33.97 18.24
CA SER A 247 -0.64 34.50 19.59
C SER A 247 -2.10 34.74 19.94
#